data_AF-W2VCC1-F1
#
_entry.id   AF-W2VCC1-F1
#
_cell.length_a   1.000
_cell.length_b   1.000
_cell.length_c   1.000
_cell.angle_alpha   90.00
_cell.angle_beta   90.00
_cell.angle_gamma   90.00
#
_symmetry.space_group_name_H-M   'P 1'
#
loop_
_entity.id
_entity.type
_entity.pdbx_description
1 polymer ?
#
loop_
_entity_poly.entity_id
_entity_poly.type
_entity_poly.pdbx_seq_one_letter_code
_entity_poly.pdbx_strand_id
1 'polypeptide(L)'
;MQLGWVDFSKEDRQKALDVINLLSEQGTVDELGIGIVRDAFANCFFPGTSTVQTRAKYFFIVPYILKDAVDGRYGKDIERILTEIDADEKDCAKRLLNSDSKVEGVIGSRVLPKGWVSRRPSDIYWNGIKRYGIFCDKDLSIREYISLAIEIEKRKSDIKSDKHTYDEEENNTDDIDAGNIDSIKFWSLLSYDTDWRDNLTIDLTKEESEYLNRQIQKETRGSLLEYLLKNKILIDEYDSFESLRYALSDKVDSETADMMKLACDFNKLIYMVRVRYNLMLSEGENQDALSEWERVRNDIKYRAQVNLDEVFFKLNLINIRTKKFLCDIQSAFMTEDIDLADEIIRKRELHLKGSARAKLMRTKEFDHSKWVGGKELDYRFFNARRIIKDIYNWR
;
A
#
# COMPACT_ATOMS: atom_id res chain seq x y z
N MET A 1 -31.57 3.12 -28.20
CA MET A 1 -30.36 2.35 -27.87
C MET A 1 -29.21 2.85 -28.73
N GLN A 2 -28.33 3.68 -28.18
CA GLN A 2 -27.08 4.08 -28.81
C GLN A 2 -25.95 3.60 -27.90
N LEU A 3 -25.14 2.69 -28.44
CA LEU A 3 -23.89 2.22 -27.83
C LEU A 3 -22.88 3.35 -27.97
N GLY A 4 -22.59 4.04 -26.86
CA GLY A 4 -21.51 5.00 -26.77
C GLY A 4 -20.18 4.27 -26.74
N TRP A 5 -19.36 4.53 -27.76
CA TRP A 5 -17.94 4.16 -27.79
C TRP A 5 -17.22 4.77 -26.60
N VAL A 6 -16.66 3.93 -25.72
CA VAL A 6 -15.74 4.37 -24.67
C VAL A 6 -14.37 4.49 -25.31
N ASP A 7 -13.99 5.72 -25.62
CA ASP A 7 -12.64 6.07 -26.04
C ASP A 7 -11.75 6.03 -24.79
N PHE A 8 -10.86 5.03 -24.68
CA PHE A 8 -9.91 4.98 -23.59
C PHE A 8 -8.87 6.08 -23.82
N SER A 9 -9.03 7.18 -23.07
CA SER A 9 -8.10 8.31 -23.10
C SER A 9 -6.68 7.84 -22.79
N LYS A 10 -5.68 8.52 -23.36
CA LYS A 10 -4.26 8.29 -23.01
C LYS A 10 -4.01 8.45 -21.50
N GLU A 11 -4.86 9.21 -20.81
CA GLU A 11 -4.83 9.44 -19.37
C GLU A 11 -5.29 8.23 -18.57
N ASP A 12 -6.29 7.47 -19.01
CA ASP A 12 -6.70 6.22 -18.34
C ASP A 12 -5.62 5.14 -18.47
N ARG A 13 -4.93 5.13 -19.62
CA ARG A 13 -3.76 4.28 -19.82
C ARG A 13 -2.59 4.72 -18.94
N GLN A 14 -2.40 6.02 -18.75
CA GLN A 14 -1.39 6.57 -17.83
C GLN A 14 -1.75 6.26 -16.37
N LYS A 15 -3.01 6.39 -15.95
CA LYS A 15 -3.51 5.99 -14.62
C LYS A 15 -3.32 4.49 -14.38
N ALA A 16 -3.61 3.64 -15.35
CA ALA A 16 -3.35 2.20 -15.25
C ALA A 16 -1.83 1.91 -15.16
N LEU A 17 -1.00 2.64 -15.90
CA LEU A 17 0.46 2.52 -15.81
C LEU A 17 1.02 3.08 -14.51
N ASP A 18 0.42 4.12 -13.95
CA ASP A 18 0.80 4.70 -12.65
C ASP A 18 0.40 3.77 -11.51
N VAL A 19 -0.76 3.09 -11.60
CA VAL A 19 -1.13 1.98 -10.70
C VAL A 19 -0.13 0.82 -10.80
N ILE A 20 0.33 0.49 -12.00
CA ILE A 20 1.36 -0.54 -12.22
C ILE A 20 2.74 -0.09 -11.71
N ASN A 21 3.10 1.20 -11.85
CA ASN A 21 4.36 1.76 -11.40
C ASN A 21 4.38 2.03 -9.89
N LEU A 22 3.22 2.32 -9.27
CA LEU A 22 3.01 2.38 -7.82
C LEU A 22 3.37 1.05 -7.15
N LEU A 23 3.10 -0.07 -7.82
CA LEU A 23 3.46 -1.44 -7.41
C LEU A 23 4.94 -1.79 -7.65
N SER A 24 5.68 -0.99 -8.42
CA SER A 24 7.10 -1.21 -8.67
C SER A 24 7.95 -0.49 -7.61
N GLU A 25 8.45 -1.25 -6.64
CA GLU A 25 9.05 -0.76 -5.40
C GLU A 25 10.59 -0.89 -5.42
N GLN A 26 11.31 0.04 -4.77
CA GLN A 26 12.75 -0.11 -4.49
C GLN A 26 12.93 -1.09 -3.31
N GLY A 27 13.53 -2.25 -3.59
CA GLY A 27 13.58 -3.41 -2.68
C GLY A 27 12.60 -4.53 -3.08
N THR A 28 11.73 -4.25 -4.03
CA THR A 28 10.63 -5.11 -4.48
C THR A 28 10.40 -4.90 -5.98
N VAL A 29 11.51 -4.86 -6.72
CA VAL A 29 11.47 -5.10 -8.14
C VAL A 29 10.99 -6.52 -8.30
N ASP A 30 9.79 -6.71 -8.83
CA ASP A 30 9.27 -8.04 -9.06
C ASP A 30 10.02 -8.68 -10.24
N GLU A 31 11.09 -9.43 -9.96
CA GLU A 31 11.90 -10.04 -11.00
C GLU A 31 11.14 -11.03 -11.88
N LEU A 32 10.11 -11.68 -11.31
CA LEU A 32 9.47 -12.86 -11.90
C LEU A 32 7.94 -12.70 -12.11
N GLY A 33 7.39 -11.52 -11.85
CA GLY A 33 5.97 -11.25 -12.06
C GLY A 33 5.05 -11.88 -11.01
N ILE A 34 5.55 -12.11 -9.80
CA ILE A 34 4.83 -12.72 -8.67
C ILE A 34 4.13 -11.70 -7.75
N GLY A 35 4.43 -10.41 -7.93
CA GLY A 35 3.93 -9.29 -7.13
C GLY A 35 2.41 -9.24 -7.11
N ILE A 36 1.77 -9.56 -8.24
CA ILE A 36 0.30 -9.62 -8.35
C ILE A 36 -0.31 -10.60 -7.34
N VAL A 37 0.28 -11.80 -7.19
CA VAL A 37 -0.22 -12.82 -6.25
C VAL A 37 0.11 -12.41 -4.81
N ARG A 38 1.34 -11.95 -4.56
CA ARG A 38 1.76 -11.42 -3.24
C ARG A 38 0.84 -10.31 -2.76
N ASP A 39 0.57 -9.33 -3.62
CA ASP A 39 -0.23 -8.15 -3.27
C ASP A 39 -1.71 -8.50 -3.09
N ALA A 40 -2.22 -9.49 -3.81
CA ALA A 40 -3.57 -10.00 -3.58
C ALA A 40 -3.71 -10.65 -2.20
N PHE A 41 -2.74 -11.49 -1.79
CA PHE A 41 -2.68 -11.99 -0.41
C PHE A 41 -2.56 -10.85 0.62
N ALA A 42 -1.64 -9.91 0.40
CA ALA A 42 -1.45 -8.78 1.31
C ALA A 42 -2.71 -7.92 1.46
N ASN A 43 -3.46 -7.68 0.37
CA ASN A 43 -4.72 -6.95 0.40
C ASN A 43 -5.86 -7.74 1.06
N CYS A 44 -5.81 -9.08 1.01
CA CYS A 44 -6.74 -9.95 1.73
C CYS A 44 -6.50 -9.88 3.25
N PHE A 45 -5.25 -10.00 3.70
CA PHE A 45 -4.92 -10.01 5.12
C PHE A 45 -4.89 -8.62 5.76
N PHE A 46 -4.23 -7.67 5.10
CA PHE A 46 -3.93 -6.34 5.63
C PHE A 46 -4.39 -5.23 4.67
N PRO A 47 -5.69 -5.16 4.36
CA PRO A 47 -6.23 -4.14 3.47
C PRO A 47 -5.87 -2.72 3.95
N GLY A 48 -5.57 -1.82 3.00
CA GLY A 48 -5.21 -0.42 3.27
C GLY A 48 -3.76 -0.19 3.72
N THR A 49 -2.99 -1.28 3.89
CA THR A 49 -1.56 -1.19 4.19
C THR A 49 -0.68 -1.19 2.93
N SER A 50 0.50 -0.58 3.03
CA SER A 50 1.51 -0.54 1.97
C SER A 50 2.91 -0.75 2.53
N THR A 51 3.81 -1.32 1.72
CA THR A 51 5.21 -1.63 2.06
C THR A 51 6.05 -0.38 2.40
N VAL A 52 5.63 0.79 1.93
CA VAL A 52 6.30 2.08 2.15
C VAL A 52 5.69 2.89 3.29
N GLN A 53 4.57 2.46 3.87
CA GLN A 53 4.02 3.08 5.07
C GLN A 53 4.93 2.79 6.26
N THR A 54 5.18 3.81 7.08
CA THR A 54 6.15 3.76 8.17
C THR A 54 5.53 3.93 9.55
N ARG A 55 4.56 4.84 9.71
CA ARG A 55 3.90 5.16 11.00
C ARG A 55 2.41 5.42 10.83
N ALA A 56 1.59 5.13 11.83
CA ALA A 56 0.14 5.33 11.76
C ALA A 56 -0.27 6.81 11.78
N LYS A 57 0.55 7.70 12.36
CA LYS A 57 0.27 9.14 12.46
C LYS A 57 0.03 9.84 11.10
N TYR A 58 0.61 9.31 10.03
CA TYR A 58 0.38 9.83 8.68
C TYR A 58 -1.06 9.62 8.18
N PHE A 59 -1.86 8.74 8.79
CA PHE A 59 -3.31 8.68 8.56
C PHE A 59 -4.08 9.90 9.10
N PHE A 60 -3.42 10.78 9.85
CA PHE A 60 -3.98 12.04 10.37
C PHE A 60 -3.29 13.26 9.76
N ILE A 61 -1.95 13.27 9.71
CA ILE A 61 -1.17 14.37 9.12
C ILE A 61 -1.61 14.65 7.67
N VAL A 62 -1.73 13.60 6.84
CA VAL A 62 -2.09 13.76 5.42
C VAL A 62 -3.50 14.34 5.27
N PRO A 63 -4.56 13.76 5.88
CA PRO A 63 -5.88 14.37 5.82
C PRO A 63 -5.95 15.81 6.35
N TYR A 64 -5.23 16.15 7.43
CA TYR A 64 -5.22 17.51 7.96
C TYR A 64 -4.60 18.49 6.98
N ILE A 65 -3.46 18.15 6.37
CA ILE A 65 -2.84 18.98 5.34
C ILE A 65 -3.77 19.16 4.14
N LEU A 66 -4.37 18.07 3.64
CA LEU A 66 -5.27 18.13 2.48
C LEU A 66 -6.51 18.97 2.74
N LYS A 67 -7.10 18.86 3.93
CA LYS A 67 -8.25 19.68 4.34
C LYS A 67 -7.85 21.14 4.49
N ASP A 68 -6.78 21.44 5.21
CA ASP A 68 -6.30 22.82 5.39
C ASP A 68 -5.90 23.48 4.05
N ALA A 69 -5.41 22.68 3.08
CA ALA A 69 -4.98 23.19 1.77
C ALA A 69 -6.12 23.76 0.91
N VAL A 70 -7.36 23.32 1.15
CA VAL A 70 -8.55 23.77 0.39
C VAL A 70 -9.35 24.86 1.11
N ASP A 71 -8.98 25.24 2.33
CA ASP A 71 -9.62 26.31 3.13
C ASP A 71 -9.33 27.75 2.60
N GLY A 72 -8.81 27.86 1.37
CA GLY A 72 -8.56 29.14 0.69
C GLY A 72 -7.22 29.81 0.98
N ARG A 73 -6.42 29.32 1.94
CA ARG A 73 -5.12 29.90 2.33
C ARG A 73 -4.10 30.03 1.19
N TYR A 74 -4.17 29.14 0.19
CA TYR A 74 -3.24 29.10 -0.94
C TYR A 74 -3.82 29.65 -2.25
N GLY A 75 -5.01 30.25 -2.17
CA GLY A 75 -5.75 30.71 -3.34
C GLY A 75 -6.55 29.58 -4.02
N LYS A 76 -6.82 29.73 -5.31
CA LYS A 76 -7.72 28.84 -6.08
C LYS A 76 -7.01 28.06 -7.20
N ASP A 77 -5.69 28.19 -7.31
CA ASP A 77 -4.89 27.52 -8.34
C ASP A 77 -4.47 26.11 -7.87
N ILE A 78 -4.81 25.10 -8.67
CA ILE A 78 -4.64 23.69 -8.29
C ILE A 78 -3.15 23.31 -8.20
N GLU A 79 -2.33 23.75 -9.16
CA GLU A 79 -0.89 23.42 -9.18
C GLU A 79 -0.17 24.05 -7.99
N ARG A 80 -0.52 25.29 -7.66
CA ARG A 80 -0.01 25.95 -6.46
C ARG A 80 -0.42 25.18 -5.21
N ILE A 81 -1.69 24.80 -5.05
CA ILE A 81 -2.16 24.05 -3.88
C ILE A 81 -1.41 22.72 -3.74
N LEU A 82 -1.21 21.98 -4.82
CA LEU A 82 -0.43 20.74 -4.80
C LEU A 82 1.03 20.97 -4.38
N THR A 83 1.64 22.05 -4.85
CA THR A 83 3.01 22.43 -4.46
C THR A 83 3.10 22.78 -2.97
N GLU A 84 2.09 23.48 -2.44
CA GLU A 84 2.03 23.85 -1.02
C GLU A 84 1.73 22.64 -0.12
N ILE A 85 0.93 21.67 -0.58
CA ILE A 85 0.75 20.38 0.12
C ILE A 85 2.11 19.69 0.29
N ASP A 86 2.91 19.62 -0.77
CA ASP A 86 4.25 19.03 -0.71
C ASP A 86 5.17 19.76 0.28
N ALA A 87 5.08 21.11 0.29
CA ALA A 87 5.85 21.95 1.21
C ALA A 87 5.42 21.73 2.67
N ASP A 88 4.11 21.62 2.93
CA ASP A 88 3.55 21.36 4.26
C ASP A 88 3.91 19.97 4.78
N GLU A 89 3.88 18.95 3.92
CA GLU A 89 4.32 17.59 4.30
C GLU A 89 5.81 17.58 4.65
N LYS A 90 6.62 18.33 3.89
CA LYS A 90 8.04 18.52 4.16
C LYS A 90 8.27 19.23 5.49
N ASP A 91 7.49 20.26 5.79
CA ASP A 91 7.58 20.98 7.06
C ASP A 91 7.21 20.09 8.25
N CYS A 92 6.10 19.33 8.14
CA CYS A 92 5.69 18.36 9.17
C CYS A 92 6.80 17.34 9.45
N ALA A 93 7.47 16.82 8.42
CA ALA A 93 8.59 15.90 8.62
C ALA A 93 9.79 16.55 9.34
N LYS A 94 10.10 17.82 9.06
CA LYS A 94 11.13 18.56 9.82
C LYS A 94 10.73 18.76 11.27
N ARG A 95 9.47 19.15 11.53
CA ARG A 95 8.95 19.33 12.89
C ARG A 95 9.03 18.05 13.71
N LEU A 96 8.65 16.91 13.12
CA LEU A 96 8.76 15.60 13.75
C LEU A 96 10.20 15.23 14.11
N LEU A 97 11.18 15.51 13.23
CA LEU A 97 12.59 15.25 13.50
C LEU A 97 13.17 16.18 14.57
N ASN A 98 12.66 17.41 14.67
CA ASN A 98 13.10 18.38 15.66
C ASN A 98 12.46 18.12 17.05
N SER A 99 11.26 17.53 17.10
CA SER A 99 10.55 17.28 18.36
C SER A 99 11.11 16.10 19.14
N ASP A 100 11.66 15.09 18.48
CA ASP A 100 12.38 14.00 19.14
C ASP A 100 13.56 13.47 18.30
N SER A 101 14.77 13.60 18.85
CA SER A 101 16.02 13.12 18.23
C SER A 101 16.08 11.60 17.99
N LYS A 102 15.24 10.81 18.68
CA LYS A 102 15.17 9.35 18.55
C LYS A 102 13.98 8.88 17.71
N VAL A 103 13.27 9.81 17.07
CA VAL A 103 12.08 9.48 16.28
C VAL A 103 12.43 8.59 15.09
N GLU A 104 11.82 7.41 15.03
CA GLU A 104 11.96 6.49 13.89
C GLU A 104 10.72 6.51 13.00
N GLY A 105 10.93 6.22 11.71
CA GLY A 105 9.85 6.08 10.73
C GLY A 105 9.33 7.39 10.15
N VAL A 106 10.01 8.52 10.36
CA VAL A 106 9.69 9.77 9.66
C VAL A 106 10.08 9.66 8.19
N ILE A 107 9.09 9.84 7.30
CA ILE A 107 9.26 9.83 5.85
C ILE A 107 10.12 11.03 5.45
N GLY A 108 11.17 10.79 4.66
CA GLY A 108 12.10 11.82 4.22
C GLY A 108 13.27 12.12 5.17
N SER A 109 13.35 11.45 6.32
CA SER A 109 14.44 11.58 7.30
C SER A 109 15.85 11.49 6.69
N ARG A 110 16.06 10.65 5.67
CA ARG A 110 17.36 10.44 5.01
C ARG A 110 17.76 11.54 4.02
N VAL A 111 16.80 12.29 3.48
CA VAL A 111 17.04 13.33 2.45
C VAL A 111 16.88 14.74 2.98
N LEU A 112 16.20 14.91 4.11
CA LEU A 112 16.08 16.17 4.81
C LEU A 112 17.43 16.62 5.41
N PRO A 113 17.68 17.93 5.54
CA PRO A 113 16.82 19.04 5.12
C PRO A 113 16.98 19.43 3.63
N LYS A 114 17.98 18.86 2.93
CA LYS A 114 18.43 19.33 1.60
C LYS A 114 17.49 18.98 0.46
N GLY A 115 16.76 17.86 0.55
CA GLY A 115 15.85 17.37 -0.49
C GLY A 115 14.43 17.11 0.01
N TRP A 116 13.64 16.47 -0.84
CA TRP A 116 12.35 15.87 -0.48
C TRP A 116 12.17 14.53 -1.17
N VAL A 117 11.26 13.71 -0.66
CA VAL A 117 11.02 12.36 -1.16
C VAL A 117 10.28 12.37 -2.49
N SER A 118 10.63 11.45 -3.39
CA SER A 118 9.90 11.28 -4.65
C SER A 118 8.50 10.69 -4.46
N ARG A 119 8.31 9.86 -3.42
CA ARG A 119 7.00 9.35 -3.00
C ARG A 119 6.61 10.06 -1.72
N ARG A 120 5.61 10.92 -1.80
CA ARG A 120 5.21 11.79 -0.70
C ARG A 120 4.28 11.06 0.27
N PRO A 121 4.16 11.51 1.53
CA PRO A 121 3.20 10.94 2.48
C PRO A 121 1.78 10.83 1.90
N SER A 122 1.29 11.86 1.22
CA SER A 122 0.02 11.85 0.50
C SER A 122 -0.09 10.71 -0.52
N ASP A 123 0.90 10.56 -1.41
CA ASP A 123 0.93 9.45 -2.39
C ASP A 123 0.89 8.07 -1.71
N ILE A 124 1.62 7.94 -0.59
CA ILE A 124 1.79 6.66 0.13
C ILE A 124 0.51 6.27 0.91
N TYR A 125 -0.12 7.23 1.58
CA TYR A 125 -1.22 6.96 2.50
C TYR A 125 -2.60 7.10 1.86
N TRP A 126 -2.73 7.76 0.70
CA TRP A 126 -4.04 8.03 0.07
C TRP A 126 -4.92 6.79 -0.06
N ASN A 127 -4.38 5.70 -0.58
CA ASN A 127 -5.12 4.45 -0.73
C ASN A 127 -5.60 3.88 0.61
N GLY A 128 -4.77 3.96 1.66
CA GLY A 128 -5.14 3.54 3.00
C GLY A 128 -6.19 4.45 3.63
N ILE A 129 -6.07 5.77 3.45
CA ILE A 129 -7.04 6.78 3.91
C ILE A 129 -8.42 6.52 3.32
N LYS A 130 -8.50 6.25 2.01
CA LYS A 130 -9.75 5.86 1.34
C LYS A 130 -10.25 4.50 1.81
N ARG A 131 -9.34 3.52 1.96
CA ARG A 131 -9.71 2.16 2.39
C ARG A 131 -10.27 2.13 3.81
N TYR A 132 -9.78 2.97 4.70
CA TYR A 132 -10.25 3.09 6.08
C TYR A 132 -11.41 4.09 6.25
N GLY A 133 -11.96 4.62 5.15
CA GLY A 133 -13.13 5.50 5.21
C GLY A 133 -12.87 6.84 5.92
N ILE A 134 -11.59 7.21 6.08
CA ILE A 134 -11.19 8.52 6.61
C ILE A 134 -11.55 9.59 5.56
N PHE A 135 -11.30 9.26 4.29
CA PHE A 135 -11.90 9.95 3.16
C PHE A 135 -13.08 9.13 2.64
N CYS A 136 -14.24 9.77 2.51
CA CYS A 136 -15.52 9.10 2.27
C CYS A 136 -15.70 8.62 0.83
N ASP A 137 -15.05 9.26 -0.14
CA ASP A 137 -15.16 8.93 -1.56
C ASP A 137 -13.98 8.07 -2.02
N LYS A 138 -14.24 6.83 -2.43
CA LYS A 138 -13.19 5.85 -2.72
C LYS A 138 -12.57 6.03 -4.11
N ASP A 139 -13.19 6.78 -5.00
CA ASP A 139 -12.80 6.85 -6.40
C ASP A 139 -12.01 8.12 -6.75
N LEU A 140 -12.13 9.17 -5.93
CA LEU A 140 -11.40 10.41 -6.17
C LEU A 140 -9.88 10.28 -5.95
N SER A 141 -9.13 10.91 -6.84
CA SER A 141 -7.72 11.28 -6.62
C SER A 141 -7.61 12.54 -5.78
N ILE A 142 -6.42 12.81 -5.24
CA ILE A 142 -6.13 14.04 -4.48
C ILE A 142 -6.41 15.28 -5.34
N ARG A 143 -6.02 15.26 -6.61
CA ARG A 143 -6.25 16.36 -7.55
C ARG A 143 -7.75 16.60 -7.79
N GLU A 144 -8.52 15.54 -8.04
CA GLU A 144 -9.97 15.65 -8.25
C GLU A 144 -10.67 16.14 -6.97
N TYR A 145 -10.24 15.67 -5.79
CA TYR A 145 -10.70 16.20 -4.51
C TYR A 145 -10.46 17.71 -4.38
N ILE A 146 -9.23 18.19 -4.65
CA ILE A 146 -8.89 19.62 -4.56
C ILE A 146 -9.76 20.44 -5.52
N SER A 147 -9.89 20.00 -6.78
CA SER A 147 -10.73 20.68 -7.77
C SER A 147 -12.17 20.83 -7.30
N LEU A 148 -12.76 19.74 -6.79
CA LEU A 148 -14.15 19.72 -6.34
C LEU A 148 -14.34 20.55 -5.06
N ALA A 149 -13.39 20.48 -4.11
CA ALA A 149 -13.44 21.27 -2.89
C ALA A 149 -13.37 22.78 -3.18
N ILE A 150 -12.51 23.21 -4.11
CA ILE A 150 -12.44 24.62 -4.55
C ILE A 150 -13.75 25.05 -5.21
N GLU A 151 -14.36 24.19 -6.02
CA GLU A 151 -15.64 24.49 -6.68
C GLU A 151 -16.76 24.67 -5.66
N ILE A 152 -16.84 23.79 -4.66
CA ILE A 152 -17.80 23.93 -3.56
C ILE A 152 -17.58 25.23 -2.80
N GLU A 153 -16.32 25.58 -2.49
CA GLU A 153 -16.02 26.80 -1.74
C GLU A 153 -16.36 28.06 -2.55
N LYS A 154 -16.13 28.05 -3.87
CA LYS A 154 -16.58 29.13 -4.77
C LYS A 154 -18.09 29.32 -4.72
N ARG A 155 -18.85 28.23 -4.89
CA ARG A 155 -20.32 28.28 -4.83
C ARG A 155 -20.81 28.79 -3.48
N LYS A 156 -20.16 28.41 -2.37
CA LYS A 156 -20.46 28.93 -1.02
C LYS A 156 -20.14 30.42 -0.89
N SER A 157 -19.03 30.91 -1.47
CA SER A 157 -18.72 32.34 -1.46
C SER A 157 -19.71 33.15 -2.28
N ASP A 158 -20.12 32.64 -3.44
CA ASP A 158 -21.03 33.35 -4.36
C ASP A 158 -22.43 33.50 -3.73
N ILE A 159 -22.94 32.45 -3.07
CA ILE A 159 -24.20 32.48 -2.31
C ILE A 159 -24.14 33.48 -1.14
N LYS A 160 -22.99 33.58 -0.45
CA LYS A 160 -22.82 34.55 0.64
C LYS A 160 -22.76 35.99 0.12
N SER A 161 -22.17 36.24 -1.05
CA SER A 161 -22.16 37.58 -1.66
C SER A 161 -23.54 38.00 -2.16
N ASP A 162 -24.34 37.09 -2.73
CA ASP A 162 -25.71 37.42 -3.17
C ASP A 162 -26.61 37.80 -1.97
N LYS A 163 -26.48 37.11 -0.83
CA LYS A 163 -27.20 37.46 0.41
C LYS A 163 -26.85 38.83 0.99
N HIS A 164 -25.67 39.38 0.70
CA HIS A 164 -25.27 40.72 1.12
C HIS A 164 -25.68 41.82 0.14
N THR A 165 -26.19 41.46 -1.04
CA THR A 165 -26.56 42.43 -2.08
C THR A 165 -28.07 42.72 -2.09
N TYR A 166 -28.88 41.90 -1.40
CA TYR A 166 -30.33 42.06 -1.30
C TYR A 166 -30.80 42.15 0.16
N ASP A 167 -30.29 43.14 0.91
CA ASP A 167 -31.02 43.73 2.03
C ASP A 167 -31.70 45.00 1.52
N GLU A 168 -32.70 44.82 0.64
CA GLU A 168 -33.84 45.71 0.44
C GLU A 168 -34.78 45.05 -0.59
N GLU A 169 -35.98 44.71 -0.12
CA GLU A 169 -37.19 44.29 -0.85
C GLU A 169 -37.46 42.79 -1.04
N GLU A 170 -38.62 42.41 -0.49
CA GLU A 170 -39.30 41.13 -0.55
C GLU A 170 -39.40 40.57 -1.98
N ASN A 171 -39.04 39.30 -2.18
CA ASN A 171 -39.96 38.29 -2.70
C ASN A 171 -39.36 36.88 -2.73
N ASN A 172 -40.20 35.93 -2.31
CA ASN A 172 -40.00 34.48 -2.42
C ASN A 172 -39.53 34.05 -3.81
N THR A 173 -38.34 33.45 -3.86
CA THR A 173 -38.09 32.31 -4.74
C THR A 173 -37.36 31.25 -3.92
N ASP A 174 -38.03 30.12 -3.70
CA ASP A 174 -37.49 28.95 -3.02
C ASP A 174 -36.25 28.44 -3.77
N ASP A 175 -35.07 28.61 -3.15
CA ASP A 175 -33.81 28.01 -3.58
C ASP A 175 -33.82 26.50 -3.32
N ILE A 176 -34.44 25.76 -4.25
CA ILE A 176 -34.53 24.30 -4.24
C ILE A 176 -33.14 23.63 -4.31
N ASP A 177 -32.07 24.36 -4.65
CA ASP A 177 -30.72 23.81 -4.82
C ASP A 177 -29.75 24.10 -3.64
N ALA A 178 -30.17 24.89 -2.65
CA ALA A 178 -29.36 25.15 -1.45
C ALA A 178 -29.19 23.91 -0.56
N GLY A 179 -30.10 22.92 -0.66
CA GLY A 179 -30.10 21.71 0.16
C GLY A 179 -29.02 20.67 -0.21
N ASN A 180 -28.39 20.79 -1.38
CA ASN A 180 -27.50 19.75 -1.90
C ASN A 180 -26.00 20.03 -1.66
N ILE A 181 -25.60 21.29 -1.44
CA ILE A 181 -24.19 21.69 -1.31
C ILE A 181 -23.61 21.37 0.07
N ASP A 182 -24.42 21.44 1.14
CA ASP A 182 -23.99 21.07 2.51
C ASP A 182 -23.95 19.56 2.75
N SER A 183 -24.29 18.74 1.75
CA SER A 183 -24.37 17.29 1.87
C SER A 183 -23.07 16.54 1.55
N ILE A 184 -22.11 17.17 0.85
CA ILE A 184 -20.89 16.48 0.41
C ILE A 184 -19.86 16.45 1.55
N LYS A 185 -19.92 15.40 2.36
CA LYS A 185 -18.95 15.13 3.43
C LYS A 185 -17.78 14.31 2.91
N PHE A 186 -16.71 14.99 2.47
CA PHE A 186 -15.48 14.33 2.02
C PHE A 186 -14.74 13.57 3.12
N TRP A 187 -14.78 14.08 4.35
CA TRP A 187 -13.93 13.61 5.43
C TRP A 187 -14.75 13.07 6.60
N SER A 188 -14.37 11.89 7.06
CA SER A 188 -14.62 11.43 8.42
C SER A 188 -13.32 11.66 9.18
N LEU A 189 -13.22 12.77 9.90
CA LEU A 189 -12.04 13.10 10.72
C LEU A 189 -12.48 13.46 12.13
N LEU A 190 -11.58 13.23 13.09
CA LEU A 190 -11.68 13.86 14.40
C LEU A 190 -11.58 15.38 14.25
N SER A 191 -12.20 16.12 15.17
CA SER A 191 -11.88 17.53 15.34
C SER A 191 -10.41 17.66 15.71
N TYR A 192 -9.72 18.63 15.09
CA TYR A 192 -8.32 18.95 15.37
C TYR A 192 -8.18 20.46 15.47
N ASP A 193 -7.24 20.91 16.29
CA ASP A 193 -7.00 22.34 16.52
C ASP A 193 -6.32 22.98 15.30
N THR A 194 -6.55 24.27 15.09
CA THR A 194 -5.94 25.01 13.97
C THR A 194 -4.41 25.06 14.04
N ASP A 195 -3.84 24.92 15.23
CA ASP A 195 -2.42 24.90 15.56
C ASP A 195 -1.86 23.47 15.78
N TRP A 196 -2.54 22.44 15.26
CA TRP A 196 -2.12 21.04 15.39
C TRP A 196 -0.65 20.74 14.98
N ARG A 197 -0.05 21.62 14.16
CA ARG A 197 1.35 21.54 13.71
C ARG A 197 2.37 21.89 14.80
N ASP A 198 2.00 22.63 15.84
CA ASP A 198 2.95 23.17 16.82
C ASP A 198 3.36 22.13 17.86
N ASN A 199 2.45 21.23 18.22
CA ASN A 199 2.70 20.12 19.15
C ASN A 199 2.79 18.76 18.43
N LEU A 200 3.22 18.76 17.16
CA LEU A 200 3.23 17.56 16.32
C LEU A 200 4.21 16.51 16.84
N THR A 201 3.68 15.34 17.18
CA THR A 201 4.45 14.14 17.57
C THR A 201 4.12 12.98 16.63
N ILE A 202 5.04 12.01 16.55
CA ILE A 202 4.86 10.83 15.69
C ILE A 202 3.92 9.79 16.30
N ASP A 203 3.72 9.84 17.61
CA ASP A 203 2.86 8.90 18.32
C ASP A 203 1.42 9.37 18.19
N LEU A 204 0.50 8.40 18.18
CA LEU A 204 -0.92 8.72 18.18
C LEU A 204 -1.33 9.24 19.55
N THR A 205 -2.25 10.19 19.57
CA THR A 205 -3.01 10.47 20.80
C THR A 205 -3.98 9.32 21.07
N LYS A 206 -4.49 9.24 22.29
CA LYS A 206 -5.55 8.28 22.64
C LYS A 206 -6.74 8.34 21.68
N GLU A 207 -7.23 9.54 21.37
CA GLU A 207 -8.40 9.75 20.50
C GLU A 207 -8.13 9.31 19.06
N GLU A 208 -6.95 9.65 18.53
CA GLU A 208 -6.50 9.20 17.21
C GLU A 208 -6.41 7.68 17.13
N SER A 209 -5.81 7.05 18.14
CA SER A 209 -5.73 5.59 18.21
C SER A 209 -7.12 4.94 18.22
N GLU A 210 -8.02 5.39 19.11
CA GLU A 210 -9.37 4.84 19.22
C GLU A 210 -10.18 5.05 17.92
N TYR A 211 -10.01 6.19 17.27
CA TYR A 211 -10.64 6.50 15.99
C TYR A 211 -10.12 5.59 14.87
N LEU A 212 -8.80 5.52 14.69
CA LEU A 212 -8.20 4.72 13.62
C LEU A 212 -8.51 3.24 13.79
N ASN A 213 -8.43 2.73 15.02
CA ASN A 213 -8.78 1.35 15.35
C ASN A 213 -10.23 1.04 14.95
N ARG A 214 -11.17 1.93 15.30
CA ARG A 214 -12.59 1.78 14.96
C ARG A 214 -12.83 1.80 13.46
N GLN A 215 -12.20 2.72 12.74
CA GLN A 215 -12.34 2.83 11.29
C GLN A 215 -11.79 1.61 10.56
N ILE A 216 -10.60 1.13 10.95
CA ILE A 216 -10.01 -0.07 10.36
C ILE A 216 -10.94 -1.26 10.60
N GLN A 217 -11.38 -1.51 11.84
CA GLN A 217 -12.30 -2.62 12.13
C GLN A 217 -13.62 -2.51 11.35
N LYS A 218 -14.15 -1.29 11.16
CA LYS A 218 -15.39 -1.07 10.41
C LYS A 218 -15.23 -1.36 8.92
N GLU A 219 -14.18 -0.86 8.27
CA GLU A 219 -14.01 -0.93 6.82
C GLU A 219 -13.27 -2.19 6.33
N THR A 220 -12.69 -2.97 7.26
CA THR A 220 -11.89 -4.18 6.94
C THR A 220 -12.47 -5.47 7.54
N ARG A 221 -13.78 -5.50 7.79
CA ARG A 221 -14.48 -6.67 8.35
C ARG A 221 -14.14 -7.96 7.60
N GLY A 222 -13.88 -9.02 8.36
CA GLY A 222 -13.53 -10.33 7.83
C GLY A 222 -12.08 -10.44 7.34
N SER A 223 -11.26 -9.40 7.52
CA SER A 223 -9.81 -9.50 7.28
C SER A 223 -9.06 -9.89 8.54
N LEU A 224 -7.84 -10.41 8.35
CA LEU A 224 -6.93 -10.70 9.46
C LEU A 224 -6.60 -9.43 10.26
N LEU A 225 -6.49 -8.27 9.60
CA LEU A 225 -6.24 -6.98 10.26
C LEU A 225 -7.36 -6.61 11.25
N GLU A 226 -8.62 -6.78 10.88
CA GLU A 226 -9.76 -6.55 11.78
C GLU A 226 -9.69 -7.48 12.99
N TYR A 227 -9.44 -8.78 12.76
CA TYR A 227 -9.33 -9.77 13.81
C TYR A 227 -8.23 -9.41 14.83
N LEU A 228 -7.03 -9.04 14.34
CA LEU A 228 -5.89 -8.69 15.19
C LEU A 228 -6.20 -7.50 16.09
N LEU A 229 -6.79 -6.45 15.51
CA LEU A 229 -7.13 -5.20 16.22
C LEU A 229 -8.26 -5.40 17.23
N LYS A 230 -9.30 -6.14 16.85
CA LYS A 230 -10.46 -6.43 17.69
C LYS A 230 -10.07 -7.24 18.93
N ASN A 231 -9.19 -8.22 18.77
CA ASN A 231 -8.73 -9.09 19.85
C ASN A 231 -7.47 -8.57 20.56
N LYS A 232 -6.94 -7.41 20.18
CA LYS A 232 -5.73 -6.80 20.75
C LYS A 232 -4.53 -7.75 20.78
N ILE A 233 -4.32 -8.51 19.70
CA ILE A 233 -3.23 -9.49 19.59
C ILE A 233 -1.88 -8.76 19.59
N LEU A 234 -0.97 -9.14 20.49
CA LEU A 234 0.39 -8.61 20.58
C LEU A 234 1.25 -9.14 19.42
N ILE A 235 1.10 -8.50 18.26
CA ILE A 235 1.72 -8.91 17.01
C ILE A 235 3.27 -8.88 17.02
N ASP A 236 3.87 -8.15 17.97
CA ASP A 236 5.32 -8.09 18.18
C ASP A 236 5.91 -9.43 18.67
N GLU A 237 5.10 -10.34 19.20
CA GLU A 237 5.54 -11.68 19.62
C GLU A 237 5.83 -12.62 18.44
N TYR A 238 5.44 -12.24 17.22
CA TYR A 238 5.59 -13.05 16.02
C TYR A 238 6.67 -12.47 15.11
N ASP A 239 7.62 -13.32 14.72
CA ASP A 239 8.78 -12.95 13.90
C ASP A 239 8.50 -13.00 12.40
N SER A 240 7.41 -13.67 12.01
CA SER A 240 7.10 -14.02 10.62
C SER A 240 5.59 -14.21 10.44
N PHE A 241 5.11 -14.10 9.20
CA PHE A 241 3.71 -14.39 8.87
C PHE A 241 3.36 -15.87 9.15
N GLU A 242 4.31 -16.80 8.97
CA GLU A 242 4.11 -18.21 9.25
C GLU A 242 3.93 -18.49 10.75
N SER A 243 4.71 -17.85 11.62
CA SER A 243 4.53 -17.94 13.08
C SER A 243 3.16 -17.41 13.53
N LEU A 244 2.70 -16.30 12.94
CA LEU A 244 1.37 -15.75 13.18
C LEU A 244 0.28 -16.75 12.75
N ARG A 245 0.43 -17.35 11.57
CA ARG A 245 -0.48 -18.37 11.05
C ARG A 245 -0.60 -19.57 11.99
N TYR A 246 0.51 -20.05 12.54
CA TYR A 246 0.50 -21.16 13.49
C TYR A 246 -0.24 -20.80 14.79
N ALA A 247 -0.05 -19.59 15.31
CA ALA A 247 -0.67 -19.17 16.56
C ALA A 247 -2.17 -18.86 16.46
N LEU A 248 -2.64 -18.53 15.25
CA LEU A 248 -4.02 -18.09 15.00
C LEU A 248 -4.88 -19.11 14.27
N SER A 249 -4.33 -20.23 13.77
CA SER A 249 -5.06 -21.19 12.92
C SER A 249 -6.39 -21.66 13.50
N ASP A 250 -6.44 -21.86 14.82
CA ASP A 250 -7.62 -22.39 15.51
C ASP A 250 -8.48 -21.28 16.14
N LYS A 251 -8.10 -20.02 15.93
CA LYS A 251 -8.73 -18.84 16.57
C LYS A 251 -9.44 -17.94 15.57
N VAL A 252 -8.99 -17.92 14.31
CA VAL A 252 -9.67 -17.24 13.20
C VAL A 252 -10.73 -18.15 12.58
N ASP A 253 -11.61 -17.60 11.75
CA ASP A 253 -12.57 -18.40 10.99
C ASP A 253 -11.85 -19.32 9.97
N SER A 254 -12.55 -20.37 9.52
CA SER A 254 -11.98 -21.37 8.62
C SER A 254 -11.50 -20.79 7.30
N GLU A 255 -12.18 -19.77 6.76
CA GLU A 255 -11.80 -19.15 5.49
C GLU A 255 -10.48 -18.38 5.63
N THR A 256 -10.33 -17.59 6.70
CA THR A 256 -9.08 -16.90 7.02
C THR A 256 -7.95 -17.89 7.27
N ALA A 257 -8.18 -18.94 8.05
CA ALA A 257 -7.18 -19.97 8.34
C ALA A 257 -6.68 -20.67 7.07
N ASP A 258 -7.61 -21.02 6.17
CA ASP A 258 -7.30 -21.61 4.87
C ASP A 258 -6.51 -20.65 3.97
N MET A 259 -6.90 -19.38 3.91
CA MET A 259 -6.16 -18.37 3.15
C MET A 259 -4.74 -18.17 3.69
N MET A 260 -4.56 -18.11 5.01
CA MET A 260 -3.24 -18.01 5.63
C MET A 260 -2.38 -19.25 5.31
N LYS A 261 -2.98 -20.46 5.31
CA LYS A 261 -2.30 -21.69 4.91
C LYS A 261 -1.86 -21.62 3.44
N LEU A 262 -2.75 -21.24 2.52
CA LEU A 262 -2.41 -21.09 1.10
C LEU A 262 -1.29 -20.07 0.88
N ALA A 263 -1.28 -18.97 1.63
CA ALA A 263 -0.20 -17.98 1.58
C ALA A 263 1.14 -18.56 2.07
N CYS A 264 1.14 -19.36 3.14
CA CYS A 264 2.37 -20.03 3.61
C CYS A 264 2.87 -21.05 2.60
N ASP A 265 1.98 -21.86 2.02
CA ASP A 265 2.32 -22.87 1.01
C ASP A 265 2.83 -22.19 -0.29
N PHE A 266 2.23 -21.07 -0.71
CA PHE A 266 2.72 -20.25 -1.81
C PHE A 266 4.11 -19.65 -1.53
N ASN A 267 4.33 -19.16 -0.31
CA ASN A 267 5.64 -18.65 0.11
C ASN A 267 6.73 -19.71 -0.01
N LYS A 268 6.47 -20.95 0.43
CA LYS A 268 7.44 -22.06 0.34
C LYS A 268 7.90 -22.30 -1.11
N LEU A 269 6.96 -22.33 -2.06
CA LEU A 269 7.29 -22.47 -3.48
C LEU A 269 8.13 -21.29 -3.98
N ILE A 270 7.66 -20.06 -3.76
CA ILE A 270 8.30 -18.84 -4.26
C ILE A 270 9.68 -18.63 -3.65
N TYR A 271 9.86 -18.98 -2.39
CA TYR A 271 11.14 -18.83 -1.72
C TYR A 271 12.21 -19.69 -2.38
N MET A 272 11.89 -20.95 -2.74
CA MET A 272 12.80 -21.79 -3.52
C MET A 272 13.17 -21.16 -4.87
N VAL A 273 12.19 -20.58 -5.58
CA VAL A 273 12.43 -19.85 -6.83
C VAL A 273 13.40 -18.68 -6.64
N ARG A 274 13.24 -17.90 -5.56
CA ARG A 274 14.12 -16.75 -5.25
C ARG A 274 15.53 -17.17 -4.87
N VAL A 275 15.68 -18.27 -4.13
CA VAL A 275 16.98 -18.87 -3.81
C VAL A 275 17.69 -19.31 -5.10
N ARG A 276 17.00 -20.07 -5.97
CA ARG A 276 17.56 -20.47 -7.28
C ARG A 276 17.95 -19.28 -8.14
N TYR A 277 17.08 -18.27 -8.22
CA TYR A 277 17.37 -17.02 -8.93
C TYR A 277 18.68 -16.37 -8.47
N ASN A 278 18.90 -16.28 -7.15
CA ASN A 278 20.13 -15.70 -6.59
C ASN A 278 21.37 -16.56 -6.81
N LEU A 279 21.24 -17.90 -6.75
CA LEU A 279 22.32 -18.81 -7.12
C LEU A 279 22.72 -18.66 -8.59
N MET A 280 21.73 -18.60 -9.48
CA MET A 280 21.97 -18.38 -10.91
C MET A 280 22.61 -17.01 -11.18
N LEU A 281 22.13 -15.96 -10.50
CA LEU A 281 22.62 -14.60 -10.70
C LEU A 281 24.07 -14.42 -10.23
N SER A 282 24.44 -15.08 -9.14
CA SER A 282 25.78 -15.03 -8.54
C SER A 282 26.73 -16.09 -9.09
N GLU A 283 26.30 -16.89 -10.08
CA GLU A 283 27.09 -18.01 -10.62
C GLU A 283 27.55 -19.00 -9.52
N GLY A 284 26.77 -19.10 -8.44
CA GLY A 284 27.06 -19.95 -7.29
C GLY A 284 28.02 -19.35 -6.25
N GLU A 285 28.44 -18.09 -6.37
CA GLU A 285 29.36 -17.46 -5.42
C GLU A 285 28.68 -16.95 -4.14
N ASN A 286 27.37 -16.72 -4.18
CA ASN A 286 26.60 -16.21 -3.04
C ASN A 286 26.41 -17.30 -1.96
N GLN A 287 27.18 -17.19 -0.87
CA GLN A 287 27.15 -18.13 0.25
C GLN A 287 25.81 -18.14 1.02
N ASP A 288 25.11 -17.01 1.10
CA ASP A 288 23.77 -16.93 1.71
C ASP A 288 22.77 -17.74 0.87
N ALA A 289 22.79 -17.56 -0.45
CA ALA A 289 21.92 -18.31 -1.37
C ALA A 289 22.25 -19.82 -1.41
N LEU A 290 23.54 -20.20 -1.31
CA LEU A 290 23.95 -21.61 -1.20
C LEU A 290 23.42 -22.23 0.10
N SER A 291 23.64 -21.56 1.23
CA SER A 291 23.19 -22.02 2.55
C SER A 291 21.67 -22.18 2.60
N GLU A 292 20.94 -21.21 2.05
CA GLU A 292 19.48 -21.27 1.96
C GLU A 292 19.01 -22.38 1.01
N TRP A 293 19.73 -22.63 -0.09
CA TRP A 293 19.42 -23.76 -0.98
C TRP A 293 19.59 -25.10 -0.28
N GLU A 294 20.67 -25.28 0.47
CA GLU A 294 20.89 -26.48 1.29
C GLU A 294 19.78 -26.69 2.33
N ARG A 295 19.27 -25.59 2.93
CA ARG A 295 18.14 -25.63 3.85
C ARG A 295 16.84 -26.08 3.17
N VAL A 296 16.52 -25.53 1.99
CA VAL A 296 15.21 -25.78 1.35
C VAL A 296 15.19 -27.01 0.46
N ARG A 297 16.34 -27.48 -0.04
CA ARG A 297 16.42 -28.60 -0.99
C ARG A 297 16.08 -29.97 -0.38
N ASN A 298 16.08 -30.10 0.94
CA ASN A 298 15.79 -31.38 1.60
C ASN A 298 14.32 -31.78 1.48
N ASP A 299 13.42 -30.80 1.31
CA ASP A 299 11.97 -30.98 1.30
C ASP A 299 11.31 -30.37 0.05
N ILE A 300 11.97 -30.42 -1.11
CA ILE A 300 11.52 -29.72 -2.34
C ILE A 300 10.08 -30.08 -2.67
N LYS A 301 9.74 -31.37 -2.68
CA LYS A 301 8.38 -31.84 -2.98
C LYS A 301 7.35 -31.27 -2.01
N TYR A 302 7.63 -31.31 -0.72
CA TYR A 302 6.73 -30.76 0.30
C TYR A 302 6.59 -29.23 0.14
N ARG A 303 7.68 -28.52 -0.10
CA ARG A 303 7.68 -27.05 -0.29
C ARG A 303 7.03 -26.62 -1.59
N ALA A 304 7.00 -27.47 -2.61
CA ALA A 304 6.33 -27.22 -3.88
C ALA A 304 4.82 -27.53 -3.84
N GLN A 305 4.30 -28.17 -2.79
CA GLN A 305 2.88 -28.50 -2.65
C GLN A 305 2.04 -27.26 -2.31
N VAL A 306 1.66 -26.51 -3.34
CA VAL A 306 0.68 -25.41 -3.24
C VAL A 306 -0.44 -25.63 -4.25
N ASN A 307 -1.69 -25.43 -3.81
CA ASN A 307 -2.85 -25.51 -4.70
C ASN A 307 -2.99 -24.20 -5.51
N LEU A 308 -2.28 -24.08 -6.62
CA LEU A 308 -2.28 -22.85 -7.44
C LEU A 308 -3.66 -22.54 -8.04
N ASP A 309 -4.47 -23.55 -8.35
CA ASP A 309 -5.84 -23.33 -8.83
C ASP A 309 -6.68 -22.64 -7.77
N GLU A 310 -6.59 -23.10 -6.52
CA GLU A 310 -7.29 -22.50 -5.40
C GLU A 310 -6.76 -21.10 -5.06
N VAL A 311 -5.44 -20.88 -5.13
CA VAL A 311 -4.84 -19.54 -4.97
C VAL A 311 -5.44 -18.55 -5.97
N PHE A 312 -5.46 -18.91 -7.26
CA PHE A 312 -5.99 -18.02 -8.30
C PHE A 312 -7.50 -17.84 -8.21
N PHE A 313 -8.23 -18.88 -7.80
CA PHE A 313 -9.68 -18.83 -7.60
C PHE A 313 -10.06 -17.94 -6.42
N LYS A 314 -9.54 -18.21 -5.21
CA LYS A 314 -9.87 -17.45 -3.99
C LYS A 314 -9.44 -15.98 -4.07
N LEU A 315 -8.32 -15.69 -4.75
CA LEU A 315 -7.83 -14.32 -4.95
C LEU A 315 -8.41 -13.63 -6.20
N ASN A 316 -9.31 -14.28 -6.95
CA ASN A 316 -9.91 -13.75 -8.19
C ASN A 316 -8.87 -13.25 -9.23
N LEU A 317 -7.79 -14.01 -9.43
CA LEU A 317 -6.68 -13.63 -10.30
C LEU A 317 -6.86 -14.14 -11.74
N ILE A 318 -6.71 -13.26 -12.72
CA ILE A 318 -6.92 -13.56 -14.16
C ILE A 318 -5.58 -13.72 -14.92
N ASN A 319 -4.42 -13.56 -14.26
CA ASN A 319 -3.13 -13.54 -14.96
C ASN A 319 -2.66 -14.95 -15.40
N ILE A 320 -3.11 -15.39 -16.57
CA ILE A 320 -2.83 -16.72 -17.14
C ILE A 320 -1.33 -16.97 -17.30
N ARG A 321 -0.54 -15.97 -17.73
CA ARG A 321 0.90 -16.13 -17.94
C ARG A 321 1.65 -16.40 -16.64
N THR A 322 1.24 -15.73 -15.56
CA THR A 322 1.83 -15.93 -14.23
C THR A 322 1.38 -17.27 -13.67
N LYS A 323 0.11 -17.64 -13.83
CA LYS A 323 -0.38 -18.97 -13.45
C LYS A 323 0.41 -20.08 -14.13
N LYS A 324 0.59 -19.98 -15.45
CA LYS A 324 1.37 -20.96 -16.23
C LYS A 324 2.80 -21.08 -15.71
N PHE A 325 3.49 -19.95 -15.53
CA PHE A 325 4.85 -19.95 -14.96
C PHE A 325 4.90 -20.67 -13.60
N LEU A 326 3.94 -20.40 -12.71
CA LEU A 326 3.86 -21.02 -11.39
C LEU A 326 3.59 -22.53 -11.47
N CYS A 327 2.74 -22.98 -12.38
CA CYS A 327 2.49 -24.41 -12.61
C CYS A 327 3.72 -25.12 -13.21
N ASP A 328 4.40 -24.49 -14.17
CA ASP A 328 5.59 -25.04 -14.81
C ASP A 328 6.73 -25.19 -13.78
N ILE A 329 6.98 -24.16 -12.96
CA ILE A 329 8.04 -24.20 -11.94
C ILE A 329 7.70 -25.16 -10.79
N GLN A 330 6.43 -25.24 -10.39
CA GLN A 330 5.96 -26.23 -9.42
C GLN A 330 6.22 -27.65 -9.94
N SER A 331 5.88 -27.91 -11.22
CA SER A 331 6.08 -29.22 -11.83
C SER A 331 7.56 -29.61 -11.85
N ALA A 332 8.45 -28.69 -12.23
CA ALA A 332 9.90 -28.92 -12.23
C ALA A 332 10.43 -29.27 -10.82
N PHE A 333 9.99 -28.56 -9.78
CA PHE A 333 10.36 -28.91 -8.41
C PHE A 333 9.77 -30.24 -7.94
N MET A 334 8.53 -30.56 -8.30
CA MET A 334 7.89 -31.84 -7.94
C MET A 334 8.60 -33.04 -8.59
N THR A 335 9.18 -32.87 -9.78
CA THR A 335 10.03 -33.87 -10.44
C THR A 335 11.50 -33.81 -10.04
N GLU A 336 11.86 -32.89 -9.13
CA GLU A 336 13.25 -32.62 -8.70
C GLU A 336 14.20 -32.27 -9.88
N ASP A 337 13.65 -31.74 -10.97
CA ASP A 337 14.40 -31.30 -12.15
C ASP A 337 14.82 -29.84 -11.98
N ILE A 338 15.97 -29.64 -11.34
CA ILE A 338 16.49 -28.31 -10.99
C ILE A 338 16.99 -27.55 -12.22
N ASP A 339 17.51 -28.27 -13.23
CA ASP A 339 17.99 -27.66 -14.47
C ASP A 339 16.81 -27.08 -15.27
N LEU A 340 15.69 -27.82 -15.33
CA LEU A 340 14.44 -27.32 -15.90
C LEU A 340 13.89 -26.13 -15.12
N ALA A 341 13.93 -26.18 -13.78
CA ALA A 341 13.49 -25.07 -12.93
C ALA A 341 14.28 -23.78 -13.24
N ASP A 342 15.60 -23.87 -13.33
CA ASP A 342 16.47 -22.75 -13.66
C ASP A 342 16.20 -22.22 -15.09
N GLU A 343 15.95 -23.11 -16.07
CA GLU A 343 15.59 -22.70 -17.42
C GLU A 343 14.25 -21.91 -17.45
N ILE A 344 13.25 -22.38 -16.71
CA ILE A 344 11.95 -21.72 -16.58
C ILE A 344 12.12 -20.32 -15.95
N ILE A 345 12.91 -20.20 -14.88
CA ILE A 345 13.21 -18.91 -14.23
C ILE A 345 13.88 -17.94 -15.20
N ARG A 346 14.90 -18.40 -15.94
CA ARG A 346 15.62 -17.59 -16.93
C ARG A 346 14.69 -17.09 -18.03
N LYS A 347 13.87 -18.00 -18.61
CA LYS A 347 12.88 -17.66 -19.64
C LYS A 347 11.84 -16.65 -19.12
N ARG A 348 11.41 -16.80 -17.87
CA ARG A 348 10.43 -15.92 -17.25
C ARG A 348 10.94 -14.49 -17.11
N GLU A 349 12.13 -14.29 -16.55
CA GLU A 349 12.69 -12.94 -16.41
C GLU A 349 12.88 -12.29 -17.79
N LEU A 350 13.43 -13.04 -18.76
CA LEU A 350 13.64 -12.56 -20.11
C LEU A 350 12.33 -12.12 -20.78
N HIS A 351 11.25 -12.90 -20.62
CA HIS A 351 9.94 -12.55 -21.15
C HIS A 351 9.35 -11.28 -20.54
N LEU A 352 9.57 -11.03 -19.24
CA LEU A 352 9.02 -9.87 -18.55
C LEU A 352 9.79 -8.58 -18.86
N LYS A 353 11.12 -8.66 -18.93
CA LYS A 353 11.98 -7.46 -18.94
C LYS A 353 12.63 -7.19 -20.30
N GLY A 354 12.76 -8.21 -21.15
CA GLY A 354 13.58 -8.21 -22.35
C GLY A 354 15.07 -8.40 -22.05
N SER A 355 15.86 -8.72 -23.07
CA SER A 355 17.30 -9.04 -22.95
C SER A 355 18.12 -7.92 -22.31
N ALA A 356 17.79 -6.67 -22.60
CA ALA A 356 18.52 -5.51 -22.08
C ALA A 356 18.36 -5.31 -20.56
N ARG A 357 17.26 -5.78 -19.96
CA ARG A 357 16.93 -5.55 -18.54
C ARG A 357 16.89 -6.81 -17.68
N ALA A 358 16.96 -8.00 -18.27
CA ALA A 358 17.02 -9.26 -17.55
C ALA A 358 18.38 -9.40 -16.86
N LYS A 359 18.39 -9.50 -15.51
CA LYS A 359 19.63 -9.56 -14.74
C LYS A 359 20.39 -10.87 -14.99
N LEU A 360 19.66 -11.97 -15.17
CA LEU A 360 20.25 -13.28 -15.50
C LEU A 360 20.96 -13.33 -16.86
N MET A 361 20.79 -12.32 -17.73
CA MET A 361 21.54 -12.19 -18.98
C MET A 361 22.81 -11.33 -18.83
N ARG A 362 22.98 -10.69 -17.68
CA ARG A 362 23.99 -9.67 -17.39
C ARG A 362 24.62 -9.91 -16.01
N THR A 363 24.83 -11.17 -15.63
CA THR A 363 25.30 -11.61 -14.30
C THR A 363 26.51 -10.80 -13.82
N LYS A 364 27.50 -10.63 -14.70
CA LYS A 364 28.76 -9.90 -14.47
C LYS A 364 28.63 -8.43 -14.05
N GLU A 365 27.46 -7.83 -14.19
CA GLU A 365 27.22 -6.44 -13.79
C GLU A 365 26.74 -6.29 -12.34
N PHE A 366 26.44 -7.41 -11.68
CA PHE A 366 25.91 -7.42 -10.32
C PHE A 366 26.97 -7.92 -9.33
N ASP A 367 26.85 -7.46 -8.09
CA ASP A 367 27.69 -7.93 -7.00
C ASP A 367 27.27 -9.34 -6.59
N HIS A 368 28.07 -10.34 -6.97
CA HIS A 368 27.79 -11.76 -6.72
C HIS A 368 27.74 -12.12 -5.23
N SER A 369 28.28 -11.29 -4.33
CA SER A 369 28.21 -11.53 -2.90
C SER A 369 26.86 -11.16 -2.27
N LYS A 370 26.01 -10.40 -2.98
CA LYS A 370 24.79 -9.82 -2.43
C LYS A 370 23.54 -10.53 -2.92
N TRP A 371 22.59 -10.71 -2.01
CA TRP A 371 21.24 -11.13 -2.35
C TRP A 371 20.49 -10.03 -3.10
N VAL A 372 19.77 -10.42 -4.15
CA VAL A 372 18.95 -9.57 -5.00
C VAL A 372 17.49 -10.01 -4.93
N GLY A 373 16.60 -9.03 -4.75
CA GLY A 373 15.15 -9.26 -4.59
C GLY A 373 14.77 -9.55 -3.13
N GLY A 374 13.52 -9.92 -2.91
CA GLY A 374 13.02 -10.28 -1.57
C GLY A 374 13.49 -11.66 -1.11
N LYS A 375 13.45 -11.92 0.21
CA LYS A 375 13.62 -13.27 0.80
C LYS A 375 12.27 -14.00 0.85
N GLU A 376 11.76 -14.35 2.02
CA GLU A 376 10.41 -14.90 2.18
C GLU A 376 9.35 -13.81 1.94
N LEU A 377 8.15 -14.23 1.55
CA LEU A 377 6.99 -13.36 1.40
C LEU A 377 6.37 -13.13 2.79
N ASP A 378 6.40 -11.88 3.24
CA ASP A 378 5.79 -11.46 4.50
C ASP A 378 4.35 -10.95 4.33
N TYR A 379 3.91 -10.71 3.09
CA TYR A 379 2.56 -10.21 2.76
C TYR A 379 2.22 -8.88 3.45
N ARG A 380 3.19 -7.98 3.65
CA ARG A 380 3.07 -6.71 4.39
C ARG A 380 2.83 -6.88 5.89
N PHE A 381 3.07 -8.08 6.44
CA PHE A 381 2.94 -8.36 7.87
C PHE A 381 3.74 -7.38 8.73
N PHE A 382 4.99 -7.07 8.36
CA PHE A 382 5.83 -6.18 9.17
C PHE A 382 5.32 -4.72 9.16
N ASN A 383 4.78 -4.27 8.03
CA ASN A 383 4.17 -2.96 7.91
C ASN A 383 2.89 -2.88 8.74
N ALA A 384 2.00 -3.89 8.61
CA ALA A 384 0.80 -3.98 9.42
C ALA A 384 1.12 -4.04 10.92
N ARG A 385 2.14 -4.81 11.30
CA ARG A 385 2.65 -4.89 12.68
C ARG A 385 3.02 -3.53 13.23
N ARG A 386 3.74 -2.72 12.45
CA ARG A 386 4.12 -1.36 12.86
C ARG A 386 2.90 -0.45 13.08
N ILE A 387 1.93 -0.49 12.17
CA ILE A 387 0.69 0.31 12.29
C ILE A 387 -0.14 -0.14 13.51
N ILE A 388 -0.31 -1.44 13.71
CA ILE A 388 -1.01 -2.00 14.87
C ILE A 388 -0.31 -1.58 16.17
N LYS A 389 1.02 -1.63 16.20
CA LYS A 389 1.82 -1.19 17.35
C LYS A 389 1.61 0.28 17.69
N ASP A 390 1.61 1.16 16.68
CA ASP A 390 1.33 2.59 16.89
C ASP A 390 -0.10 2.82 17.43
N ILE A 391 -1.07 1.99 17.02
CA ILE A 391 -2.43 2.02 17.58
C ILE A 391 -2.44 1.59 19.05
N TYR A 392 -1.68 0.57 19.44
CA TYR A 392 -1.68 0.10 20.83
C TYR A 392 -0.87 0.98 21.79
N ASN A 393 0.20 1.59 21.30
CA ASN A 393 1.14 2.39 22.09
C ASN A 393 0.96 3.90 21.83
N TRP A 394 -0.23 4.42 22.13
CA TRP A 394 -0.52 5.85 22.06
C TRP A 394 0.07 6.61 23.27
N ARG A 395 0.30 7.91 23.10
CA ARG A 395 0.84 8.83 24.12
C ARG A 395 -0.26 9.60 24.85
#